data_AF-A0AAU7QX61-F1
#
_entry.id   AF-A0AAU7QX61-F1
#
_cell.length_a   1.000
_cell.length_b   1.000
_cell.length_c   1.000
_cell.angle_alpha   90.00
_cell.angle_beta   90.00
_cell.angle_gamma   90.00
#
_symmetry.space_group_name_H-M   'P 1'
#
loop_
_entity.id
_entity.type
_entity.pdbx_description
1 polymer ?
#
loop_
_entity_poly.entity_id
_entity_poly.type
_entity_poly.pdbx_seq_one_letter_code
_entity_poly.pdbx_strand_id
1 'polypeptide(L)'
;MCIYEHQNFGGKKLQFSDEYWHDLDNWAFQDKTTSFVNNQGGDPWGCSGSDSGTLGDGAGNNFHMGDCTASSNIGSYNDRAEDIHG
;
A
#
# COMPACT_ATOMS: atom_id res chain seq x y z
N MET A 1 3.98 -0.03 6.27
CA MET A 1 3.51 0.48 4.97
C MET A 1 2.30 1.40 5.16
N CYS A 2 2.12 2.40 4.30
CA CYS A 2 0.96 3.30 4.29
C CYS A 2 0.31 3.34 2.91
N ILE A 3 -1.02 3.32 2.87
CA ILE A 3 -1.84 3.56 1.67
C ILE A 3 -2.76 4.75 1.87
N TYR A 4 -3.09 5.43 0.77
CA TYR A 4 -3.82 6.69 0.77
C TYR A 4 -4.94 6.67 -0.26
N GLU A 5 -6.07 7.25 0.13
CA GLU A 5 -7.30 7.31 -0.65
C GLU A 5 -7.15 8.21 -1.89
N HIS A 6 -6.40 9.30 -1.78
CA HIS A 6 -6.19 10.23 -2.88
C HIS A 6 -4.73 10.27 -3.33
N GLN A 7 -4.54 10.70 -4.58
CA GLN A 7 -3.23 10.97 -5.15
C GLN A 7 -2.44 11.97 -4.29
N ASN A 8 -1.12 11.94 -4.42
CA ASN A 8 -0.20 12.79 -3.66
C ASN A 8 -0.34 12.62 -2.14
N PHE A 9 -0.58 11.39 -1.69
CA PHE A 9 -0.63 11.01 -0.28
C PHE A 9 -1.75 11.73 0.50
N GLY A 10 -2.86 12.01 -0.19
CA GLY A 10 -4.01 12.73 0.36
C GLY A 10 -5.14 11.81 0.82
N GLY A 11 -6.16 12.41 1.44
CA GLY A 11 -7.35 11.69 1.88
C GLY A 11 -7.10 10.82 3.11
N LYS A 12 -7.94 9.81 3.31
CA LYS A 12 -7.79 8.86 4.42
C LYS A 12 -6.52 8.02 4.23
N LYS A 13 -5.80 7.77 5.34
CA LYS A 13 -4.58 6.97 5.39
C LYS A 13 -4.84 5.71 6.23
N LEU A 14 -4.43 4.55 5.71
CA LEU A 14 -4.25 3.32 6.49
C LEU A 14 -2.77 3.00 6.61
N GLN A 15 -2.37 2.41 7.74
CA GLN A 15 -1.00 2.04 8.02
C GLN A 15 -0.95 0.62 8.58
N PHE A 16 -0.07 -0.19 7.99
CA PHE A 16 0.15 -1.60 8.30
C PHE A 16 1.62 -1.81 8.67
N SER A 17 1.93 -2.84 9.45
CA SER A 17 3.31 -3.16 9.87
C SER A 17 3.44 -4.64 10.23
N ASP A 18 2.71 -5.50 9.53
CA ASP A 18 2.64 -6.92 9.80
C ASP A 18 2.46 -7.73 8.50
N GLU A 19 2.93 -8.97 8.54
CA GLU A 19 3.01 -9.87 7.38
C GLU A 19 1.72 -10.68 7.17
N TYR A 20 0.56 -10.05 7.38
CA TYR A 20 -0.74 -10.66 7.15
C TYR A 20 -1.49 -9.98 6.01
N TRP A 21 -2.35 -10.76 5.37
CA TRP A 21 -3.35 -10.22 4.44
C TRP A 21 -4.48 -9.55 5.22
N HIS A 22 -4.81 -8.33 4.83
CA HIS A 22 -5.92 -7.56 5.37
C HIS A 22 -6.91 -7.21 4.27
N ASP A 23 -8.19 -7.44 4.53
CA ASP A 23 -9.30 -7.00 3.69
C ASP A 23 -9.61 -5.52 3.97
N LEU A 24 -9.51 -4.68 2.93
CA LEU A 24 -9.66 -3.23 3.01
C LEU A 24 -11.11 -2.79 3.27
N ASP A 25 -12.11 -3.64 3.02
CA ASP A 25 -13.51 -3.34 3.33
C ASP A 25 -13.76 -3.19 4.84
N ASN A 26 -12.95 -3.85 5.68
CA ASN A 26 -12.99 -3.69 7.14
C ASN A 26 -12.81 -2.24 7.60
N TRP A 27 -12.21 -1.39 6.76
CA TRP A 27 -12.05 0.04 7.00
C TRP A 27 -12.79 0.91 5.98
N ALA A 28 -13.74 0.36 5.22
CA ALA A 28 -14.41 1.03 4.11
C ALA A 28 -13.39 1.68 3.14
N PHE A 29 -12.34 0.93 2.80
CA PHE A 29 -11.22 1.37 1.97
C PHE A 29 -11.01 0.50 0.71
N GLN A 30 -11.88 -0.49 0.50
CA GLN A 30 -11.93 -1.25 -0.76
C GLN A 30 -12.13 -0.29 -1.93
N ASP A 31 -11.36 -0.48 -2.99
CA ASP A 31 -11.40 0.33 -4.22
C ASP A 31 -11.17 1.83 -3.96
N LYS A 32 -10.26 2.15 -3.03
CA LYS A 32 -9.88 3.55 -2.71
C LYS A 32 -8.40 3.86 -2.85
N THR A 33 -7.53 2.86 -2.91
CA THR A 33 -6.08 3.15 -2.88
C THR A 33 -5.63 3.82 -4.18
N THR A 34 -4.97 4.97 -4.08
CA THR A 34 -4.43 5.70 -5.23
C THR A 34 -2.98 6.14 -5.05
N SER A 35 -2.46 6.18 -3.82
CA SER A 35 -1.04 6.42 -3.55
C SER A 35 -0.56 5.65 -2.32
N PHE A 36 0.75 5.43 -2.22
CA PHE A 36 1.34 4.64 -1.13
C PHE A 36 2.74 5.12 -0.75
N VAL A 37 3.13 4.78 0.48
CA VAL A 37 4.51 4.87 0.96
C VAL A 37 4.85 3.54 1.61
N ASN A 38 5.83 2.83 1.08
CA ASN A 38 6.44 1.69 1.74
C ASN A 38 7.83 2.08 2.28
N ASN A 39 7.92 2.11 3.60
CA ASN A 39 9.16 2.34 4.35
C ASN A 39 9.41 1.19 5.33
N GLN A 40 8.86 0.01 5.05
CA GLN A 40 9.12 -1.20 5.83
C GLN A 40 10.57 -1.62 5.62
N GLY A 41 11.24 -1.95 6.74
CA GLY A 41 12.67 -2.24 6.75
C GLY A 41 13.61 -1.03 6.84
N GLY A 42 13.09 0.17 7.12
CA GLY A 42 13.95 1.32 7.45
C GLY A 42 14.73 1.10 8.75
N ASP A 43 16.05 1.28 8.71
CA ASP A 43 16.90 1.39 9.89
C ASP A 43 16.93 2.85 10.39
N PRO A 44 17.53 3.15 11.56
CA PRO A 44 17.64 4.52 12.07
C PRO A 44 18.40 5.49 11.14
N TRP A 45 19.12 4.98 10.13
CA TRP A 45 19.97 5.71 9.19
C TRP A 45 19.38 5.81 7.79
N GLY A 46 18.23 5.21 7.54
CA GLY A 46 17.48 5.35 6.32
C GLY A 46 16.86 4.05 5.84
N CYS A 47 16.63 4.01 4.54
CA CYS A 47 15.85 2.99 3.90
C CYS A 47 16.75 1.84 3.44
N SER A 48 16.90 0.81 4.27
CA SER A 48 17.81 -0.32 4.08
C SER A 48 17.09 -1.68 4.11
N GLY A 49 15.78 -1.65 3.88
CA GLY A 49 14.92 -2.81 4.02
C GLY A 49 15.06 -3.81 2.88
N SER A 50 14.31 -4.90 3.00
CA SER A 50 13.97 -5.78 1.88
C SER A 50 12.48 -6.14 1.93
N ASP A 51 11.71 -5.37 2.68
CA ASP A 51 10.34 -5.69 3.06
C ASP A 51 9.36 -4.94 2.14
N SER A 52 8.64 -5.73 1.35
CA SER A 52 7.79 -5.25 0.27
C SER A 52 6.33 -5.50 0.58
N GLY A 53 5.49 -4.54 0.22
CA GLY A 53 4.04 -4.71 0.29
C GLY A 53 3.44 -5.19 -1.02
N THR A 54 2.22 -5.71 -0.94
CA THR A 54 1.39 -6.03 -2.10
C THR A 54 -0.03 -5.51 -1.90
N LEU A 55 -0.60 -4.89 -2.94
CA LEU A 55 -2.05 -4.69 -3.07
C LEU A 55 -2.61 -5.75 -4.01
N GLY A 56 -3.68 -6.44 -3.64
CA GLY A 56 -4.42 -7.31 -4.55
C GLY A 56 -5.78 -6.73 -4.92
N ASP A 57 -6.26 -7.07 -6.12
CA ASP A 57 -7.55 -6.62 -6.66
C ASP A 57 -8.67 -7.66 -6.54
N GLY A 58 -8.49 -8.70 -5.72
CA GLY A 58 -9.42 -9.83 -5.61
C GLY A 58 -9.57 -10.71 -6.87
N ALA A 59 -9.09 -10.25 -8.03
CA ALA A 59 -9.16 -10.92 -9.34
C ALA A 59 -7.84 -11.55 -9.77
N GLY A 60 -6.82 -11.52 -8.90
CA GLY A 60 -5.51 -12.12 -9.10
C GLY A 60 -4.47 -11.19 -9.74
N ASN A 61 -4.80 -9.91 -9.99
CA ASN A 61 -3.78 -8.90 -10.29
C ASN A 61 -3.27 -8.30 -8.99
N ASN A 62 -1.96 -8.07 -8.96
CA ASN A 62 -1.28 -7.52 -7.80
C ASN A 62 -0.47 -6.28 -8.20
N PHE A 63 -0.43 -5.29 -7.32
CA PHE A 63 0.48 -4.16 -7.40
C PHE A 63 1.58 -4.33 -6.35
N HIS A 64 2.81 -4.46 -6.84
CA HIS A 64 3.98 -4.60 -5.97
C HIS A 64 4.43 -3.23 -5.44
N MET A 65 4.53 -3.11 -4.13
CA MET A 65 5.06 -1.94 -3.43
C MET A 65 6.44 -2.31 -2.87
N GLY A 66 7.46 -2.10 -3.69
CA GLY A 66 8.85 -2.38 -3.30
C GLY A 66 9.23 -1.70 -1.98
N ASP A 67 10.20 -2.27 -1.28
CA ASP A 67 10.77 -1.64 -0.10
C ASP A 67 11.26 -0.24 -0.43
N CYS A 68 11.14 0.68 0.52
CA CYS A 68 11.72 2.01 0.37
C CYS A 68 11.24 2.80 -0.86
N THR A 69 10.01 2.52 -1.30
CA THR A 69 9.38 3.21 -2.42
C THR A 69 8.15 3.99 -1.98
N ALA A 70 7.82 5.01 -2.76
CA ALA A 70 6.55 5.70 -2.66
C ALA A 70 6.07 6.02 -4.07
N SER A 71 4.75 6.00 -4.26
CA SER A 71 4.14 6.51 -5.48
C SER A 71 3.00 7.44 -5.12
N SER A 72 3.01 8.65 -5.67
CA SER A 72 1.92 9.62 -5.53
C SER A 72 0.72 9.29 -6.43
N ASN A 73 0.83 8.31 -7.33
CA ASN A 73 -0.23 7.84 -8.21
C ASN A 73 0.11 6.43 -8.73
N ILE A 74 -0.73 5.43 -8.44
CA ILE A 74 -0.52 4.04 -8.91
C ILE A 74 -1.15 3.75 -10.28
N GLY A 75 -1.60 4.78 -10.99
CA GLY A 75 -1.97 4.75 -12.40
C GLY A 75 -3.22 3.92 -12.66
N SER A 76 -3.12 2.95 -13.57
CA SER A 76 -4.25 2.05 -13.90
C SER A 76 -4.66 1.12 -12.76
N TYR A 77 -3.93 1.13 -11.64
CA TYR A 77 -4.26 0.39 -10.43
C TYR A 77 -5.04 1.24 -9.41
N ASN A 78 -5.27 2.53 -9.68
CA ASN A 78 -6.07 3.38 -8.80
C ASN A 78 -7.45 2.78 -8.58
N ASP A 79 -7.91 2.78 -7.32
CA ASP A 79 -9.26 2.37 -6.93
C ASP A 79 -9.56 0.90 -7.29
N ARG A 80 -8.54 0.03 -7.25
CA ARG A 80 -8.70 -1.42 -7.52
C ARG A 80 -8.31 -2.33 -6.36
N ALA A 81 -7.65 -1.79 -5.35
CA ALA A 81 -7.14 -2.61 -4.25
C ALA A 81 -8.30 -3.01 -3.32
N GLU A 82 -8.46 -4.31 -3.12
CA GLU A 82 -9.40 -4.91 -2.15
C GLU A 82 -8.66 -5.45 -0.93
N ASP A 83 -7.41 -5.89 -1.12
CA ASP A 83 -6.60 -6.51 -0.08
C ASP A 83 -5.17 -5.96 -0.07
N ILE A 84 -4.51 -6.08 1.09
CA ILE A 84 -3.14 -5.61 1.30
C ILE A 84 -2.35 -6.60 2.17
N HIS A 85 -1.06 -6.76 1.87
CA HIS A 85 -0.11 -7.56 2.65
C HIS A 85 1.22 -6.84 2.78
N GLY A 86 1.84 -6.92 3.97
CA GLY A 86 3.18 -6.40 4.27
C GLY A 86 3.25 -5.57 5.55
#